data_AF-A0A355GGB4-F1
#
_entry.id   AF-A0A355GGB4-F1
#
_cell.length_a   1.000
_cell.length_b   1.000
_cell.length_c   1.000
_cell.angle_alpha   90.00
_cell.angle_beta   90.00
_cell.angle_gamma   90.00
#
_symmetry.space_group_name_H-M   'P 1'
#
loop_
_entity.id
_entity.type
_entity.pdbx_description
1 polymer ?
#
loop_
_entity_poly.entity_id
_entity_poly.type
_entity_poly.pdbx_seq_one_letter_code
_entity_poly.pdbx_strand_id
1 'polypeptide(L)'
;MMVGLMLLTAGCSPTFWADQANSDSYEILAEKANDPAWEVPRYDVEPDPRSRFYDPYDPNHEPLPPDDPAANVYMHWLQCKKGYKSWHKFGRALSIENPDWLVQYGIS
;
A
#
# COMPACT_ATOMS: atom_id res chain seq x y z
N MET A 1 -0.98 3.03 -42.50
CA MET A 1 -0.13 2.81 -41.29
C MET A 1 -0.71 3.61 -40.14
N MET A 2 -1.64 3.03 -39.38
CA MET A 2 -2.26 3.71 -38.22
C MET A 2 -2.65 2.68 -37.13
N VAL A 3 -1.76 1.72 -36.86
CA VAL A 3 -1.97 0.66 -35.85
C VAL A 3 -0.89 0.73 -34.74
N GLY A 4 0.06 1.66 -34.82
CA GLY A 4 1.23 1.69 -33.93
C GLY A 4 1.09 2.51 -32.63
N LEU A 5 0.01 3.29 -32.45
CA LEU A 5 -0.05 4.29 -31.35
C LEU A 5 -0.90 3.86 -30.14
N MET A 6 -1.65 2.76 -30.22
CA MET A 6 -2.54 2.31 -29.13
C MET A 6 -1.83 1.46 -28.05
N LEU A 7 -0.58 1.03 -28.26
CA LEU A 7 0.14 0.16 -27.33
C LEU A 7 0.82 0.93 -26.17
N LEU A 8 0.85 2.25 -26.19
CA LEU A 8 1.55 3.06 -25.17
C LEU A 8 0.66 3.40 -23.96
N THR A 9 -0.64 3.11 -24.01
CA THR A 9 -1.58 3.44 -22.93
C THR A 9 -1.99 2.24 -22.07
N ALA A 10 -1.56 1.03 -22.44
CA ALA A 10 -1.78 -0.17 -21.66
C ALA A 10 -0.45 -0.65 -21.07
N GLY A 11 -0.25 -0.47 -19.75
CA GLY A 11 0.72 -1.28 -19.01
C GLY A 11 2.02 -0.64 -18.54
N CYS A 12 2.04 0.65 -18.17
CA CYS A 12 3.19 1.19 -17.44
C CYS A 12 2.77 2.15 -16.32
N SER A 13 1.89 1.67 -15.43
CA SER A 13 1.74 2.26 -14.10
C SER A 13 2.39 1.32 -13.08
N PRO A 14 2.93 1.84 -11.96
CA PRO A 14 3.35 1.00 -10.84
C PRO A 14 2.24 0.03 -10.39
N THR A 15 0.99 0.49 -10.43
CA THR A 15 -0.21 -0.30 -10.08
C THR A 15 -0.33 -1.56 -10.94
N PHE A 16 -0.15 -1.42 -12.25
CA PHE A 16 -0.26 -2.52 -13.20
C PHE A 16 0.77 -3.62 -12.93
N TRP A 17 2.01 -3.24 -12.64
CA TRP A 17 3.06 -4.20 -12.33
C TRP A 17 2.84 -4.90 -10.99
N ALA A 18 2.29 -4.19 -10.00
CA ALA A 18 1.91 -4.79 -8.73
C ALA A 18 0.78 -5.82 -8.91
N ASP A 19 -0.28 -5.46 -9.64
CA ASP A 19 -1.42 -6.35 -9.89
C ASP A 19 -1.00 -7.62 -10.65
N GLN A 20 -0.16 -7.47 -11.68
CA GLN A 20 0.36 -8.60 -12.44
C GLN A 20 1.23 -9.51 -11.56
N ALA A 21 2.16 -8.94 -10.78
CA ALA A 21 3.03 -9.72 -9.89
C ALA A 21 2.24 -10.48 -8.81
N ASN A 22 1.19 -9.87 -8.27
CA ASN A 22 0.29 -10.52 -7.33
C ASN A 22 -0.46 -11.69 -8.00
N SER A 23 -1.02 -11.47 -9.20
CA SER A 23 -1.70 -12.51 -9.98
C SER A 23 -0.79 -13.71 -10.24
N ASP A 24 0.43 -13.47 -10.74
CA ASP A 24 1.40 -14.53 -11.05
C ASP A 24 1.78 -15.32 -9.78
N SER A 25 1.94 -14.62 -8.65
CA SER A 25 2.26 -15.25 -7.37
C SER A 25 1.11 -16.14 -6.87
N TYR A 26 -0.13 -15.66 -6.96
CA TYR A 26 -1.31 -16.42 -6.55
C TYR A 26 -1.55 -17.65 -7.44
N GLU A 27 -1.25 -17.57 -8.73
CA GLU A 27 -1.31 -18.72 -9.64
C GLU A 27 -0.34 -19.83 -9.20
N ILE A 28 0.92 -19.46 -8.92
CA ILE A 28 1.92 -20.41 -8.43
C ILE A 28 1.49 -21.03 -7.10
N LEU A 29 0.96 -20.21 -6.17
CA LEU A 29 0.47 -20.71 -4.89
C LEU A 29 -0.68 -21.70 -5.07
N ALA A 30 -1.65 -21.39 -5.94
CA ALA A 30 -2.76 -22.29 -6.23
C ALA A 30 -2.29 -23.64 -6.81
N GLU A 31 -1.23 -23.64 -7.61
CA GLU A 31 -0.65 -24.89 -8.13
C GLU A 31 0.14 -25.69 -7.09
N LYS A 32 0.90 -25.01 -6.22
CA LYS A 32 1.90 -25.67 -5.37
C LYS A 32 1.41 -25.91 -3.94
N ALA A 33 0.42 -25.18 -3.47
CA ALA A 33 -0.11 -25.28 -2.10
C ALA A 33 -1.21 -26.34 -1.94
N ASN A 34 -1.04 -27.51 -2.57
CA ASN A 34 -2.04 -28.59 -2.56
C ASN A 34 -1.70 -29.74 -1.61
N ASP A 35 -0.60 -29.65 -0.85
CA ASP A 35 -0.21 -30.68 0.12
C ASP A 35 -0.89 -30.42 1.48
N PRO A 36 -1.78 -31.32 1.96
CA PRO A 36 -2.45 -31.16 3.25
C PRO A 36 -1.49 -31.15 4.44
N ALA A 37 -0.28 -31.71 4.31
CA ALA A 37 0.72 -31.68 5.37
C ALA A 37 1.31 -30.27 5.59
N TRP A 38 1.21 -29.38 4.60
CA TRP A 38 1.78 -28.03 4.60
C TRP A 38 0.72 -26.96 4.30
N GLU A 39 -0.54 -27.24 4.63
CA GLU A 39 -1.64 -26.29 4.43
C GLU A 39 -1.40 -25.02 5.24
N VAL A 40 -1.43 -23.87 4.56
CA VAL A 40 -1.36 -22.56 5.22
C VAL A 40 -2.78 -21.98 5.24
N PRO A 41 -3.26 -21.48 6.40
CA PRO A 41 -4.62 -20.96 6.50
C PRO A 41 -4.92 -19.76 5.60
N ARG A 42 -3.89 -19.04 5.15
CA ARG A 42 -4.02 -17.80 4.37
C ARG A 42 -2.77 -17.54 3.53
N TYR A 43 -2.99 -17.09 2.30
CA TYR A 43 -1.93 -16.69 1.35
C TYR A 43 -2.03 -15.22 0.90
N ASP A 44 -3.09 -14.51 1.31
CA ASP A 44 -3.36 -13.13 0.90
C ASP A 44 -2.21 -12.19 1.32
N VAL A 45 -1.77 -11.35 0.39
CA VAL A 45 -0.79 -10.28 0.62
C VAL A 45 -1.40 -9.18 1.50
N GLU A 46 -2.70 -8.94 1.36
CA GLU A 46 -3.44 -7.94 2.12
C GLU A 46 -3.58 -8.37 3.60
N PRO A 47 -3.15 -7.54 4.57
CA PRO A 47 -3.29 -7.85 5.99
C PRO A 47 -4.77 -8.06 6.40
N ASP A 48 -5.01 -8.91 7.39
CA ASP A 48 -6.34 -9.07 7.99
C ASP A 48 -6.82 -7.73 8.58
N PRO A 49 -8.08 -7.31 8.41
CA PRO A 49 -8.60 -6.05 8.96
C PRO A 49 -8.43 -5.83 10.46
N ARG A 50 -8.21 -6.90 11.24
CA ARG A 50 -7.94 -6.85 12.68
C ARG A 50 -6.45 -6.73 13.01
N SER A 51 -5.59 -6.85 12.00
CA SER A 51 -4.15 -6.74 12.15
C SER A 51 -3.75 -5.31 12.47
N ARG A 52 -2.69 -5.18 13.28
CA ARG A 52 -1.99 -3.91 13.53
C ARG A 52 -1.52 -3.24 12.24
N PHE A 53 -1.17 -4.04 11.24
CA PHE A 53 -0.65 -3.61 9.94
C PHE A 53 -1.73 -3.45 8.87
N TYR A 54 -3.01 -3.60 9.22
CA TYR A 54 -4.07 -3.32 8.26
C TYR A 54 -4.06 -1.83 7.89
N ASP A 55 -3.91 -1.57 6.61
CA ASP A 55 -4.03 -0.24 6.04
C ASP A 55 -5.29 -0.20 5.15
N PRO A 56 -6.30 0.65 5.46
CA PRO A 56 -7.50 0.80 4.63
C PRO A 56 -7.29 1.70 3.41
N TYR A 57 -6.13 2.35 3.25
CA TYR A 57 -5.86 3.29 2.17
C TYR A 57 -5.48 2.56 0.87
N ASP A 58 -5.66 3.23 -0.28
CA ASP A 58 -5.22 2.72 -1.58
C ASP A 58 -3.68 2.69 -1.61
N PRO A 59 -3.04 1.52 -1.79
CA PRO A 59 -1.57 1.39 -1.83
C PRO A 59 -0.89 2.27 -2.88
N ASN A 60 -1.64 2.68 -3.92
CA ASN A 60 -1.11 3.53 -4.98
C ASN A 60 -1.27 5.03 -4.69
N HIS A 61 -2.12 5.37 -3.71
CA HIS A 61 -2.50 6.74 -3.36
C HIS A 61 -2.57 6.92 -1.84
N GLU A 62 -1.57 6.39 -1.13
CA GLU A 62 -1.51 6.43 0.32
C GLU A 62 -1.41 7.89 0.83
N PRO A 63 -2.11 8.22 1.93
CA PRO A 63 -1.93 9.49 2.61
C PRO A 63 -0.55 9.56 3.27
N LEU A 64 -0.05 10.77 3.51
CA LEU A 64 1.22 10.94 4.23
C LEU A 64 1.10 10.41 5.67
N PRO A 65 2.06 9.59 6.16
CA PRO A 65 2.06 9.17 7.55
C PRO A 65 2.24 10.35 8.50
N PRO A 66 1.83 10.23 9.77
CA PRO A 66 2.14 11.22 10.79
C PRO A 66 3.66 11.33 10.94
N ASP A 67 4.16 12.55 10.84
CA ASP A 67 5.59 12.89 10.90
C ASP A 67 5.97 13.36 12.31
N ASP A 68 7.25 13.24 12.65
CA ASP A 68 7.78 13.82 13.89
C ASP A 68 7.60 15.35 13.86
N PRO A 69 7.13 16.00 14.95
CA PRO A 69 6.88 17.43 14.95
C PRO A 69 8.10 18.30 14.60
N ALA A 70 9.32 17.89 14.98
CA ALA A 70 10.52 18.65 14.67
C ALA A 70 10.96 18.46 13.21
N ALA A 71 10.93 17.23 12.71
CA ALA A 71 11.19 16.92 11.31
C ALA A 71 10.18 17.61 10.37
N ASN A 72 8.91 17.66 10.77
CA ASN A 72 7.84 18.22 9.97
C ASN A 72 8.07 19.70 9.60
N VAL A 73 8.69 20.48 10.49
CA VAL A 73 9.06 21.87 10.21
C VAL A 73 10.02 21.96 9.04
N TYR A 74 11.05 21.10 9.03
CA TYR A 74 12.05 21.06 7.96
C TYR A 74 11.50 20.51 6.65
N MET A 75 10.50 19.62 6.69
CA MET A 75 9.82 19.14 5.47
C MET A 75 9.04 20.24 4.74
N HIS A 76 8.50 21.22 5.47
CA HIS A 76 7.83 22.36 4.86
C HIS A 76 8.80 23.42 4.35
N TRP A 77 9.89 23.66 5.08
CA TRP A 77 10.89 24.67 4.75
C TRP A 77 12.29 24.25 5.22
N LEU A 78 13.22 24.06 4.27
CA LEU A 78 14.62 23.77 4.56
C LEU A 78 15.51 24.73 3.78
N GLN A 79 16.39 25.47 4.46
CA GLN A 79 17.38 26.37 3.83
C GLN A 79 16.78 27.26 2.71
N CYS A 80 15.75 28.03 3.04
CA CYS A 80 15.03 28.91 2.10
C CYS A 80 14.35 28.21 0.91
N LYS A 81 14.25 26.88 0.91
CA LYS A 81 13.50 26.09 -0.08
C LYS A 81 12.21 25.60 0.54
N LYS A 82 11.09 25.94 -0.10
CA LYS A 82 9.77 25.43 0.27
C LYS A 82 9.65 23.97 -0.19
N GLY A 83 9.02 23.15 0.64
CA GLY A 83 8.67 21.77 0.35
C GLY A 83 7.78 21.62 -0.88
N TYR A 84 7.68 20.40 -1.40
CA TYR A 84 6.93 20.12 -2.62
C TYR A 84 5.43 20.37 -2.41
N LYS A 85 4.80 21.09 -3.35
CA LYS A 85 3.44 21.65 -3.19
C LYS A 85 2.35 20.58 -3.05
N SER A 86 2.57 19.39 -3.60
CA SER A 86 1.57 18.32 -3.65
C SER A 86 1.79 17.23 -2.60
N TRP A 87 2.60 17.50 -1.57
CA TRP A 87 2.80 16.57 -0.43
C TRP A 87 1.47 16.07 0.14
N HIS A 88 0.54 16.99 0.37
CA HIS A 88 -0.76 16.68 0.99
C HIS A 88 -1.85 16.29 -0.01
N LYS A 89 -1.50 15.95 -1.26
CA LYS A 89 -2.50 15.65 -2.31
C LYS A 89 -3.43 14.50 -1.91
N PHE A 90 -2.91 13.47 -1.25
CA PHE A 90 -3.66 12.29 -0.81
C PHE A 90 -4.07 12.34 0.67
N GLY A 91 -3.86 13.49 1.32
CA GLY A 91 -4.17 13.68 2.74
C GLY A 91 -3.03 13.27 3.68
N ARG A 92 -3.38 13.10 4.96
CA ARG A 92 -2.47 12.65 6.02
C ARG A 92 -3.18 11.57 6.84
N ALA A 93 -2.49 10.46 7.09
CA ALA A 93 -2.94 9.44 8.01
C ALA A 93 -2.91 9.99 9.44
N LEU A 94 -3.86 9.54 10.26
CA LEU A 94 -3.91 9.89 11.68
C LEU A 94 -2.89 9.08 12.49
N SER A 95 -2.78 7.79 12.18
CA SER A 95 -1.90 6.82 12.82
C SER A 95 -1.19 5.99 11.76
N ILE A 96 -0.04 5.41 12.11
CA ILE A 96 0.67 4.42 11.28
C ILE A 96 0.00 3.05 11.37
N GLU A 97 -0.61 2.77 12.51
CA GLU A 97 -1.23 1.49 12.81
C GLU A 97 -2.74 1.59 12.74
N ASN A 98 -3.39 0.46 12.48
CA ASN A 98 -4.83 0.33 12.54
C ASN A 98 -5.35 0.71 13.94
N PRO A 99 -6.11 1.79 14.13
CA PRO A 99 -6.55 2.22 15.46
C PRO A 99 -7.36 1.15 16.21
N ASP A 100 -7.99 0.23 15.48
CA ASP A 100 -8.91 -0.77 16.04
C ASP A 100 -8.25 -2.14 16.28
N TRP A 101 -6.94 -2.30 16.03
CA TRP A 101 -6.28 -3.62 16.13
C TRP A 101 -6.31 -4.23 17.53
N LEU A 102 -6.51 -3.39 18.55
CA LEU A 102 -6.61 -3.77 19.96
C LEU A 102 -8.03 -4.12 20.42
N VAL A 103 -9.07 -3.79 19.64
CA VAL A 103 -10.49 -3.98 20.02
C VAL A 103 -10.80 -5.45 20.29
N GLN A 104 -10.21 -6.36 19.53
CA GLN A 104 -10.36 -7.81 19.72
C GLN A 104 -9.84 -8.32 21.08
N TYR A 105 -9.01 -7.54 21.77
CA TYR A 105 -8.48 -7.85 23.10
C TYR A 105 -9.22 -7.10 24.23
N GLY A 106 -10.29 -6.36 23.90
CA GLY A 106 -11.05 -5.57 24.88
C GLY A 106 -10.33 -4.30 25.35
N ILE A 107 -9.36 -3.82 24.57
CA ILE A 107 -8.63 -2.58 24.83
C ILE A 107 -9.15 -1.55 23.81
N SER A 108 -9.79 -0.49 24.30
CA SER A 108 -10.36 0.62 23.51
C SER A 108 -9.89 1.97 24.04
#